data_AF-A0A161P5V4-F1
#
_entry.id   AF-A0A161P5V4-F1
#
_cell.length_a   1.000
_cell.length_b   1.000
_cell.length_c   1.000
_cell.angle_alpha   90.00
_cell.angle_beta   90.00
_cell.angle_gamma   90.00
#
_symmetry.space_group_name_H-M   'P 1'
#
loop_
_entity.id
_entity.type
_entity.pdbx_description
1 polymer ?
#
loop_
_entity_poly.entity_id
_entity_poly.type
_entity_poly.pdbx_seq_one_letter_code
_entity_poly.pdbx_strand_id
1 'polypeptide(L)'
;MNQLNKKFIKTFICLLFISFLFGYHSPTTFAAKDSILLENKIDHYLETHQKNMAGLTTIIINDDEVISKMHGYANIEEEILVDENTIFEWASVSKILEHGLDYL
;
A
#
# COMPACT_ATOMS: atom_id res chain seq x y z
N MET A 1 -20.49 26.81 -44.36
CA MET A 1 -20.18 25.53 -43.70
C MET A 1 -21.48 24.74 -43.50
N ASN A 2 -21.66 23.64 -44.23
CA ASN A 2 -22.98 23.02 -44.44
C ASN A 2 -23.43 22.15 -43.25
N GLN A 3 -24.75 21.98 -43.08
CA GLN A 3 -25.35 21.21 -41.97
C GLN A 3 -24.79 19.78 -41.86
N LEU A 4 -24.47 19.17 -43.00
CA LEU A 4 -23.82 17.86 -43.10
C LEU A 4 -22.42 17.85 -42.43
N ASN A 5 -21.60 18.88 -42.68
CA ASN A 5 -20.26 18.99 -42.09
C ASN A 5 -20.33 19.23 -40.57
N LYS A 6 -21.32 19.98 -40.08
CA LYS A 6 -21.52 20.16 -38.62
C LYS A 6 -21.89 18.85 -37.92
N LYS A 7 -22.75 18.03 -38.54
CA LYS A 7 -23.12 16.71 -38.01
C LYS A 7 -21.93 15.75 -38.01
N PHE A 8 -21.14 15.75 -39.10
CA PHE A 8 -19.95 14.92 -39.22
C PHE A 8 -18.87 15.29 -38.19
N ILE A 9 -18.59 16.59 -38.02
CA ILE A 9 -17.64 17.10 -37.02
C ILE A 9 -18.10 16.74 -35.60
N LYS A 10 -19.40 16.88 -35.28
CA LYS A 10 -19.94 16.51 -33.97
C LYS A 10 -19.78 15.01 -33.68
N THR A 11 -20.10 14.16 -34.65
CA THR A 11 -19.91 12.70 -34.51
C THR A 11 -18.43 12.34 -34.32
N PHE A 12 -17.54 12.99 -35.06
CA PHE A 12 -16.09 12.76 -34.94
C PHE A 12 -15.56 13.17 -33.56
N ILE A 13 -15.99 14.31 -33.03
CA ILE A 13 -15.64 14.77 -31.67
C ILE A 13 -16.16 13.79 -30.61
N CYS A 14 -17.40 13.30 -30.74
CA CYS A 14 -17.95 12.30 -29.82
C CYS A 14 -17.13 11.00 -29.81
N LEU A 15 -16.68 10.53 -30.98
CA LEU A 15 -15.84 9.33 -31.08
C LEU A 15 -14.47 9.55 -30.43
N LEU A 16 -13.83 10.70 -30.64
CA LEU A 16 -12.57 11.04 -29.96
C LEU A 16 -12.72 11.09 -28.43
N PHE A 17 -13.83 11.64 -27.93
CA PHE A 17 -14.10 11.69 -26.49
C PHE A 17 -14.28 10.28 -25.89
N ILE A 18 -14.93 9.38 -26.62
CA ILE A 18 -15.11 7.98 -26.20
C ILE A 18 -13.76 7.24 -26.20
N SER A 19 -12.93 7.44 -27.22
CA SER A 19 -11.58 6.84 -27.28
C SER A 19 -10.67 7.33 -26.15
N PHE A 20 -10.77 8.61 -25.78
CA PHE A 20 -10.02 9.18 -24.66
C PHE A 20 -10.44 8.53 -23.33
N LEU A 21 -11.74 8.34 -23.10
CA LEU A 21 -12.27 7.68 -21.90
C LEU A 21 -11.82 6.21 -21.78
N PHE A 22 -11.77 5.47 -22.88
CA PHE A 22 -11.30 4.07 -22.87
C PHE A 22 -9.77 3.95 -22.79
N GLY A 23 -9.01 4.93 -23.29
CA GLY A 23 -7.55 4.94 -23.25
C GLY A 23 -6.94 5.24 -21.88
N TYR A 24 -7.74 5.69 -20.91
CA TYR A 24 -7.29 5.95 -19.53
C TYR A 24 -7.12 4.72 -18.66
N HIS A 25 -7.39 3.51 -19.16
CA HIS A 25 -7.08 2.31 -18.41
C HIS A 25 -5.56 2.08 -18.47
N SER A 26 -4.83 2.78 -17.59
CA SER A 26 -3.40 2.61 -17.43
C SER A 26 -3.11 1.15 -17.06
N PRO A 27 -2.33 0.41 -17.86
CA PRO A 27 -1.82 -0.87 -17.40
C PRO A 27 -0.96 -0.59 -16.16
N THR A 28 -1.24 -1.29 -15.06
CA THR A 28 -0.39 -1.22 -13.88
C THR A 28 1.01 -1.68 -14.27
N THR A 29 2.03 -0.95 -13.83
CA THR A 29 3.42 -1.32 -14.07
C THR A 29 3.73 -2.61 -13.30
N PHE A 30 4.74 -3.37 -13.76
CA PHE A 30 5.10 -4.65 -13.14
C PHE A 30 5.47 -4.48 -11.66
N ALA A 31 6.24 -3.43 -11.31
CA ALA A 31 6.58 -3.09 -9.94
C ALA A 31 5.34 -2.83 -9.06
N ALA A 32 4.38 -2.04 -9.55
CA ALA A 32 3.13 -1.77 -8.82
C ALA A 32 2.29 -3.04 -8.61
N LYS A 33 2.36 -4.01 -9.53
CA LYS A 33 1.66 -5.29 -9.37
C LYS A 33 2.29 -6.14 -8.26
N ASP A 34 3.62 -6.18 -8.17
CA ASP A 34 4.34 -6.96 -7.18
C ASP A 34 4.18 -6.37 -5.77
N SER A 35 4.19 -5.04 -5.63
CA SER A 35 3.93 -4.37 -4.35
C SER A 35 2.50 -4.60 -3.86
N ILE A 36 1.49 -4.48 -4.74
CA ILE A 36 0.09 -4.83 -4.40
C ILE A 36 -0.04 -6.29 -3.98
N LEU A 37 0.64 -7.23 -4.66
CA LEU A 37 0.61 -8.64 -4.29
C LEU A 37 1.22 -8.87 -2.90
N LEU A 38 2.32 -8.17 -2.59
CA LEU A 38 2.99 -8.25 -1.30
C LEU A 38 2.12 -7.68 -0.18
N GLU A 39 1.53 -6.50 -0.37
CA GLU A 39 0.60 -5.90 0.59
C GLU A 39 -0.58 -6.84 0.89
N ASN A 40 -1.21 -7.40 -0.14
CA ASN A 40 -2.33 -8.33 0.04
C ASN A 40 -1.94 -9.58 0.85
N LYS A 41 -0.70 -10.07 0.72
CA LYS A 41 -0.21 -11.20 1.53
C LYS A 41 -0.04 -10.82 2.99
N ILE A 42 0.45 -9.61 3.27
CA ILE A 42 0.57 -9.09 4.63
C ILE A 42 -0.81 -8.94 5.25
N ASP A 43 -1.72 -8.27 4.55
CA ASP A 43 -3.08 -8.04 5.02
C ASP A 43 -3.78 -9.37 5.34
N HIS A 44 -3.64 -10.37 4.45
CA HIS A 44 -4.16 -11.72 4.70
C HIS A 44 -3.54 -12.40 5.92
N TYR A 45 -2.23 -12.26 6.12
CA TYR A 45 -1.56 -12.81 7.29
C TYR A 45 -2.06 -12.16 8.59
N LEU A 46 -2.21 -10.83 8.60
CA LEU A 46 -2.71 -10.06 9.74
C LEU A 46 -4.15 -10.47 10.10
N GLU A 47 -5.03 -10.53 9.10
CA GLU A 47 -6.42 -10.97 9.29
C GLU A 47 -6.50 -12.38 9.88
N THR A 48 -5.68 -13.31 9.37
CA THR A 48 -5.69 -14.71 9.82
C THR A 48 -5.26 -14.87 11.29
N HIS A 49 -4.39 -13.98 11.78
CA HIS A 49 -3.80 -14.09 13.13
C HIS A 49 -4.32 -13.04 14.12
N GLN A 50 -5.24 -12.17 13.71
CA GLN A 50 -5.75 -11.06 14.51
C GLN A 50 -6.26 -11.46 15.89
N LYS A 51 -6.88 -12.64 16.03
CA LYS A 51 -7.45 -13.09 17.32
C LYS A 51 -6.42 -13.32 18.42
N ASN A 52 -5.17 -13.56 18.06
CA ASN A 52 -4.12 -13.96 19.00
C ASN A 52 -3.07 -12.86 19.19
N MET A 53 -3.36 -11.63 18.77
CA MET A 53 -2.41 -10.53 18.70
C MET A 53 -3.07 -9.25 19.19
N ALA A 54 -2.50 -8.64 20.23
CA ALA A 54 -2.99 -7.36 20.76
C ALA A 54 -2.73 -6.23 19.75
N GLY A 55 -1.49 -6.08 19.30
CA GLY A 55 -1.09 -5.15 18.27
C GLY A 55 0.23 -5.53 17.60
N LEU A 56 0.46 -5.04 16.38
CA LEU A 56 1.64 -5.32 15.57
C LEU A 56 1.94 -4.19 14.59
N THR A 57 3.23 -3.91 14.43
CA THR A 57 3.76 -3.10 13.34
C THR A 57 4.65 -3.96 12.45
N THR A 58 4.39 -3.94 11.14
CA THR A 58 5.19 -4.62 10.13
C THR A 58 5.80 -3.58 9.19
N ILE A 59 7.12 -3.59 9.06
CA ILE A 59 7.87 -2.72 8.14
C ILE A 59 8.60 -3.61 7.13
N ILE A 60 8.36 -3.38 5.85
CA ILE A 60 9.08 -4.04 4.76
C ILE A 60 9.84 -2.98 3.98
N ILE A 61 11.13 -3.22 3.79
CA ILE A 61 12.02 -2.40 2.97
C ILE A 61 12.42 -3.27 1.77
N ASN A 62 12.02 -2.85 0.57
CA ASN A 62 12.35 -3.52 -0.68
C ASN A 62 12.85 -2.49 -1.69
N ASP A 63 14.17 -2.46 -1.89
CA ASP A 63 14.87 -1.41 -2.63
C ASP A 63 14.48 0.00 -2.14
N ASP A 64 13.77 0.77 -2.95
CA ASP A 64 13.32 2.14 -2.64
C ASP A 64 11.90 2.19 -2.05
N GLU A 65 11.22 1.05 -1.92
CA GLU A 65 9.86 0.96 -1.38
C GLU A 65 9.88 0.61 0.11
N VAL A 66 9.14 1.39 0.90
CA VAL A 66 8.89 1.12 2.32
C VAL A 66 7.40 0.95 2.52
N ILE A 67 6.99 -0.25 2.94
CA ILE A 67 5.60 -0.57 3.29
C ILE A 67 5.53 -0.68 4.81
N SER A 68 4.64 0.09 5.43
CA SER A 68 4.35 0.03 6.86
C SER A 68 2.87 -0.31 7.07
N LYS A 69 2.60 -1.34 7.87
CA LYS A 69 1.26 -1.77 8.26
C LYS A 69 1.21 -1.87 9.78
N MET A 70 0.21 -1.24 10.38
CA MET A 70 -0.04 -1.23 11.82
C MET A 70 -1.42 -1.82 12.07
N HIS A 71 -1.53 -2.70 13.06
CA HIS A 71 -2.77 -3.39 13.36
C HIS A 71 -2.96 -3.55 14.88
N GLY A 72 -4.21 -3.48 15.32
CA GLY A 72 -4.59 -3.71 16.71
C GLY A 72 -4.29 -2.55 17.66
N TYR A 73 -4.13 -2.89 18.93
CA TYR A 73 -4.02 -1.97 20.05
C TYR A 73 -2.65 -2.06 20.72
N ALA A 74 -2.05 -0.90 20.97
CA ALA A 74 -0.92 -0.76 21.88
C ALA A 74 -1.34 -0.99 23.35
N ASN A 75 -2.61 -0.65 23.67
CA ASN A 75 -3.24 -0.93 24.95
C ASN A 75 -4.73 -1.24 24.72
N ILE A 76 -5.16 -2.47 25.04
CA ILE A 76 -6.52 -2.94 24.79
C ILE A 76 -7.49 -2.27 25.78
N GLU A 77 -7.07 -2.15 27.04
CA GLU A 77 -7.88 -1.64 28.15
C GLU A 77 -8.24 -0.16 27.96
N GLU A 78 -7.30 0.62 27.43
CA GLU A 78 -7.46 2.05 27.15
C GLU A 78 -7.85 2.32 25.68
N GLU A 79 -8.10 1.26 24.89
CA GLU A 79 -8.46 1.33 23.46
C GLU A 79 -7.47 2.16 22.61
N ILE A 80 -6.18 2.13 22.96
CA ILE A 80 -5.13 2.86 22.23
C ILE A 80 -4.66 2.02 21.06
N LEU A 81 -4.90 2.49 19.84
CA LEU A 81 -4.43 1.85 18.61
C LEU A 81 -2.91 1.92 18.47
N VAL A 82 -2.34 0.94 17.77
CA VAL A 82 -0.95 1.01 17.31
C VAL A 82 -0.82 2.10 16.25
N ASP A 83 0.21 2.94 16.39
CA ASP A 83 0.59 4.00 15.47
C ASP A 83 2.11 4.04 15.24
N GLU A 84 2.60 5.01 14.47
CA GLU A 84 4.03 5.19 14.19
C GLU A 84 4.89 5.55 15.41
N ASN A 85 4.27 5.97 16.51
CA ASN A 85 4.95 6.37 17.74
C ASN A 85 4.94 5.26 18.80
N THR A 86 4.24 4.16 18.52
CA THR A 86 4.10 3.03 19.44
C THR A 86 5.44 2.34 19.64
N ILE A 87 5.90 2.29 20.88
CA ILE A 87 7.17 1.64 21.27
C ILE A 87 6.87 0.19 21.67
N PHE A 88 7.48 -0.75 20.96
CA PHE A 88 7.44 -2.17 21.31
C PHE A 88 8.68 -2.56 22.11
N GLU A 89 8.57 -3.59 22.94
CA GLU A 89 9.74 -4.22 23.55
C GLU A 89 10.39 -5.21 22.56
N TRP A 90 11.67 -5.01 22.25
CA TRP A 90 12.37 -5.80 21.23
C TRP A 90 13.03 -7.07 21.79
N ALA A 91 13.07 -7.22 23.12
CA ALA A 91 13.63 -8.37 23.83
C ALA A 91 15.01 -8.79 23.28
N SER A 92 15.18 -10.04 22.86
CA SER A 92 16.46 -10.56 22.38
C SER A 92 16.93 -9.95 21.05
N VAL A 93 16.07 -9.25 20.30
CA VAL A 93 16.47 -8.53 19.08
C VAL A 93 17.43 -7.40 19.42
N SER A 94 17.32 -6.80 20.62
CA SER A 94 18.22 -5.73 21.09
C SER A 94 19.70 -6.15 21.12
N LYS A 95 20.01 -7.44 21.22
CA LYS A 95 21.40 -7.95 21.15
C LYS A 95 22.10 -7.63 19.84
N ILE A 96 21.34 -7.49 18.75
CA ILE A 96 21.89 -7.06 17.45
C ILE A 96 22.44 -5.63 17.57
N LEU A 97 21.76 -4.77 18.33
CA LEU A 97 22.21 -3.39 18.56
C LEU A 97 23.45 -3.36 19.45
N GLU A 98 23.52 -4.24 20.46
CA GLU A 98 24.69 -4.35 21.35
C GLU A 98 25.95 -4.79 20.57
N HIS A 99 25.88 -5.88 19.80
CA HIS A 99 27.05 -6.42 19.08
C HIS A 99 27.31 -5.77 17.72
N GLY A 100 26.31 -5.15 17.10
CA GLY A 100 26.47 -4.45 15.82
C GLY A 100 27.31 -3.17 15.95
N LEU A 101 27.30 -2.54 17.12
CA LEU A 101 28.13 -1.37 17.43
C LEU A 101 29.61 -1.71 17.61
N ASP A 102 29.96 -2.99 17.84
CA ASP A 102 31.35 -3.43 17.94
C ASP A 102 32.09 -3.41 16.58
N TYR A 103 31.36 -3.25 15.47
CA TYR A 103 31.88 -3.23 14.09
C TYR A 103 31.84 -1.84 13.42
N LEU A 104 31.47 -0.78 14.14
CA LEU A 104 31.49 0.62 13.70
C LEU A 104 32.52 1.43 14.48
#